data_AF-A0A7S2UCH5-F1
#
_entry.id   AF-A0A7S2UCH5-F1
#
_cell.length_a   1.000
_cell.length_b   1.000
_cell.length_c   1.000
_cell.angle_alpha   90.00
_cell.angle_beta   90.00
_cell.angle_gamma   90.00
#
_symmetry.space_group_name_H-M   'P 1'
#
loop_
_entity.id
_entity.type
_entity.pdbx_description
1 polymer ?
#
loop_
_entity_poly.entity_id
_entity_poly.type
_entity_poly.pdbx_seq_one_letter_code
_entity_poly.pdbx_strand_id
1 'polypeptide(L)'
;QGTPAISRKFIESNIVLESFGNAKVLRNSNSSRNSKLIQLYYDVKELDSAKKSQGEVPQCLLVGSSYTVYLLEKNRVVNRSEGERAFHIFYQLLAAPDEFKAEVWDGLQGATKDHFKYTSSCDSSTLELLEKD
;
A
#
# COMPACT_ATOMS: atom_id res chain seq x y z
N GLN A 1 -6.03 25.87 9.07
CA GLN A 1 -6.27 24.57 9.71
C GLN A 1 -6.26 23.50 8.64
N GLY A 2 -5.25 22.66 8.60
CA GLY A 2 -5.17 21.55 7.65
C GLY A 2 -5.91 20.43 8.31
N THR A 3 -6.97 20.04 7.66
CA THR A 3 -7.92 19.09 8.19
C THR A 3 -7.19 17.77 8.52
N PRO A 4 -7.46 17.15 9.69
CA PRO A 4 -7.02 15.78 10.03
C PRO A 4 -7.21 14.75 8.90
N ALA A 5 -8.15 15.06 7.99
CA ALA A 5 -8.40 14.34 6.75
C ALA A 5 -7.17 14.18 5.84
N ILE A 6 -6.25 15.15 5.75
CA ILE A 6 -5.08 15.04 4.83
C ILE A 6 -4.10 13.99 5.36
N SER A 7 -3.73 14.08 6.64
CA SER A 7 -2.85 13.09 7.27
C SER A 7 -3.45 11.69 7.24
N ARG A 8 -4.76 11.56 7.45
CA ARG A 8 -5.46 10.29 7.35
C ARG A 8 -5.41 9.72 5.92
N LYS A 9 -5.70 10.53 4.91
CA LYS A 9 -5.62 10.13 3.49
C LYS A 9 -4.20 9.70 3.10
N PHE A 10 -3.18 10.38 3.61
CA PHE A 10 -1.79 9.99 3.42
C PHE A 10 -1.52 8.58 3.96
N ILE A 11 -1.95 8.29 5.19
CA ILE A 11 -1.79 6.96 5.81
C ILE A 11 -2.55 5.90 5.01
N GLU A 12 -3.82 6.16 4.66
CA GLU A 12 -4.67 5.24 3.88
C GLU A 12 -4.08 4.95 2.50
N SER A 13 -3.47 5.95 1.85
CA SER A 13 -2.85 5.76 0.53
C SER A 13 -1.65 4.80 0.58
N ASN A 14 -0.94 4.71 1.71
CA ASN A 14 0.17 3.78 1.85
C ASN A 14 -0.32 2.33 1.81
N ILE A 15 -1.46 2.03 2.42
CA ILE A 15 -2.07 0.68 2.39
C ILE A 15 -2.31 0.23 0.94
N VAL A 16 -2.80 1.14 0.09
CA VAL A 16 -2.97 0.90 -1.34
C VAL A 16 -1.60 0.66 -2.01
N LEU A 17 -0.62 1.53 -1.77
CA LEU A 17 0.71 1.39 -2.37
C LEU A 17 1.47 0.13 -1.90
N GLU A 18 1.24 -0.36 -0.69
CA GLU A 18 1.77 -1.64 -0.21
C GLU A 18 1.06 -2.81 -0.92
N SER A 19 -0.26 -2.74 -1.07
CA SER A 19 -1.04 -3.77 -1.76
C SER A 19 -0.57 -4.02 -3.20
N PHE A 20 -0.27 -2.94 -3.94
CA PHE A 20 0.24 -3.02 -5.33
C PHE A 20 1.77 -3.18 -5.43
N GLY A 21 2.51 -2.83 -4.39
CA GLY A 21 3.97 -2.69 -4.44
C GLY A 21 4.76 -3.72 -3.65
N ASN A 22 4.09 -4.45 -2.76
CA ASN A 22 4.73 -5.39 -1.85
C ASN A 22 4.27 -6.83 -2.13
N ALA A 23 5.12 -7.77 -1.76
CA ALA A 23 4.87 -9.19 -1.91
C ALA A 23 5.51 -9.98 -0.76
N LYS A 24 5.02 -11.21 -0.55
CA LYS A 24 5.67 -12.17 0.35
C LYS A 24 6.88 -12.78 -0.34
N VAL A 25 8.03 -12.65 0.31
CA VAL A 25 9.28 -13.36 0.00
C VAL A 25 9.65 -14.27 1.17
N LEU A 26 10.65 -15.14 1.01
CA LEU A 26 10.99 -16.16 2.02
C LEU A 26 11.26 -15.61 3.42
N ARG A 27 11.83 -14.41 3.53
CA ARG A 27 12.26 -13.79 4.80
C ARG A 27 11.42 -12.58 5.23
N ASN A 28 10.43 -12.18 4.43
CA ASN A 28 9.60 -11.01 4.72
C ASN A 28 8.24 -11.15 4.04
N SER A 29 7.17 -11.23 4.84
CA SER A 29 5.80 -11.39 4.35
C SER A 29 5.24 -10.16 3.64
N ASN A 30 5.85 -8.98 3.85
CA ASN A 30 5.47 -7.68 3.27
C ASN A 30 6.69 -6.94 2.69
N SER A 31 7.45 -7.59 1.81
CA SER A 31 8.63 -7.00 1.19
C SER A 31 8.25 -6.02 0.09
N SER A 32 8.65 -4.76 0.24
CA SER A 32 8.57 -3.77 -0.84
C SER A 32 9.40 -4.20 -2.04
N ARG A 33 8.77 -4.25 -3.22
CA ARG A 33 9.41 -4.61 -4.50
C ARG A 33 9.55 -3.40 -5.44
N ASN A 34 9.49 -2.23 -4.83
CA ASN A 34 9.82 -0.94 -5.41
C ASN A 34 10.44 -0.06 -4.30
N SER A 35 11.18 0.94 -4.72
CA SER A 35 11.61 2.03 -3.85
C SER A 35 10.63 3.19 -3.96
N LYS A 36 10.32 3.85 -2.84
CA LYS A 36 9.40 4.99 -2.80
C LYS A 36 10.12 6.19 -2.19
N LEU A 37 10.12 7.33 -2.91
CA LEU A 37 10.43 8.63 -2.33
C LEU A 37 9.13 9.31 -1.95
N ILE A 38 9.00 9.69 -0.69
CA ILE A 38 7.84 10.39 -0.16
C ILE A 38 8.26 11.81 0.16
N GLN A 39 7.59 12.80 -0.42
CA GLN A 39 7.78 14.21 -0.08
C GLN A 39 6.54 14.69 0.67
N LEU A 40 6.76 15.34 1.82
CA LEU A 40 5.69 15.91 2.64
C LEU A 40 5.78 17.44 2.58
N TYR A 41 4.65 18.10 2.34
CA TYR A 41 4.55 19.55 2.23
C TYR A 41 3.83 20.10 3.46
N TYR A 42 4.49 21.01 4.17
CA TYR A 42 3.95 21.64 5.37
C TYR A 42 3.71 23.13 5.15
N ASP A 43 2.59 23.66 5.67
CA ASP A 43 2.36 25.10 5.74
C ASP A 43 3.25 25.70 6.83
N VAL A 44 3.99 26.74 6.46
CA VAL A 44 4.98 27.41 7.31
C VAL A 44 4.41 28.70 7.92
N LYS A 45 3.12 29.02 7.68
CA LYS A 45 2.48 30.26 8.14
C LYS A 45 2.54 30.49 9.65
N GLU A 46 2.65 29.44 10.47
CA GLU A 46 2.76 29.53 11.94
C GLU A 46 4.20 29.64 12.46
N LEU A 47 5.21 29.59 11.58
CA LEU A 47 6.61 29.61 11.99
C LEU A 47 7.07 31.00 12.48
N ASP A 48 6.43 32.07 12.00
CA ASP A 48 6.70 33.45 12.44
C ASP A 48 5.87 33.87 13.66
N SER A 49 4.70 33.25 13.88
CA SER A 49 3.89 33.43 15.10
C SER A 49 4.48 32.69 16.30
N ALA A 50 4.97 31.46 16.11
CA ALA A 50 5.58 30.66 17.19
C ALA A 50 6.93 31.20 17.70
N LYS A 51 7.62 32.03 16.90
CA LYS A 51 8.81 32.78 17.38
C LYS A 51 8.43 33.90 18.36
N LYS A 52 7.17 34.34 18.38
CA LYS A 52 6.67 35.39 19.28
C LYS A 52 6.03 34.85 20.56
N SER A 53 5.50 33.62 20.55
CA SER A 53 5.01 32.94 21.76
C SER A 53 6.12 32.08 22.36
N GLN A 54 6.84 32.62 23.37
CA GLN A 54 7.77 31.82 24.18
C GLN A 54 7.02 30.65 24.83
N GLY A 55 7.22 29.44 24.30
CA GLY A 55 6.72 28.20 24.91
C GLY A 55 5.70 27.41 24.10
N GLU A 56 5.17 27.93 22.98
CA GLU A 56 4.29 27.15 22.08
C GLU A 56 5.09 26.41 21.00
N VAL A 57 4.82 25.12 20.85
CA VAL A 57 5.35 24.33 19.73
C VAL A 57 4.60 24.77 18.45
N PRO A 58 5.28 25.30 17.41
CA PRO A 58 4.61 25.64 16.16
C PRO A 58 3.89 24.42 15.59
N GLN A 59 2.58 24.54 15.37
CA GLN A 59 1.83 23.54 14.63
C GLN A 59 2.13 23.70 13.14
N CYS A 60 3.14 22.98 12.65
CA CYS A 60 3.38 22.81 11.21
C CYS A 60 2.32 21.88 10.63
N LEU A 61 1.60 22.39 9.66
CA LEU A 61 0.40 21.75 9.16
C LEU A 61 0.68 21.00 7.86
N LEU A 62 0.43 19.70 7.82
CA LEU A 62 0.53 18.94 6.57
C LEU A 62 -0.53 19.44 5.58
N VAL A 63 -0.07 20.00 4.46
CA VAL A 63 -0.94 20.53 3.38
C VAL A 63 -0.92 19.65 2.15
N GLY A 64 0.03 18.73 2.04
CA GLY A 64 0.05 17.76 0.96
C GLY A 64 1.22 16.80 1.04
N SER A 65 1.25 15.88 0.09
CA SER A 65 2.33 14.92 -0.10
C SER A 65 2.45 14.51 -1.57
N SER A 66 3.63 14.09 -2.00
CA SER A 66 3.85 13.46 -3.30
C SER A 66 4.64 12.16 -3.14
N TYR A 67 4.47 11.25 -4.11
CA TYR A 67 5.14 9.97 -4.15
C TYR A 67 5.82 9.78 -5.50
N THR A 68 7.08 9.34 -5.46
CA THR A 68 7.78 8.88 -6.66
C THR A 68 8.21 7.44 -6.46
N VAL A 69 7.74 6.55 -7.33
CA VAL A 69 8.06 5.12 -7.29
C VAL A 69 9.22 4.84 -8.25
N TYR A 70 10.21 4.10 -7.77
CA TYR A 70 11.39 3.70 -8.52
C TYR A 70 11.51 2.18 -8.56
N LEU A 71 11.99 1.66 -9.69
CA LEU A 71 12.42 0.26 -9.84
C LEU A 71 11.37 -0.77 -9.40
N LEU A 72 10.13 -0.62 -9.85
CA LEU A 72 9.12 -1.66 -9.65
C LEU A 72 9.56 -2.96 -10.32
N GLU A 73 9.64 -4.04 -9.56
CA GLU A 73 9.99 -5.37 -10.03
C GLU A 73 8.86 -6.01 -10.85
N LYS A 74 8.59 -5.48 -12.05
CA LYS A 74 7.47 -5.90 -12.91
C LYS A 74 7.48 -7.41 -13.21
N ASN A 75 8.67 -8.01 -13.31
CA ASN A 75 8.83 -9.44 -13.59
C ASN A 75 8.14 -10.33 -12.54
N ARG A 76 7.95 -9.85 -11.30
CA ARG A 76 7.29 -10.59 -10.22
C ARG A 76 5.87 -11.07 -10.56
N VAL A 77 5.19 -10.35 -11.47
CA VAL A 77 3.85 -10.72 -11.94
C VAL A 77 3.88 -12.10 -12.62
N VAL A 78 4.88 -12.36 -13.45
CA VAL A 78 4.93 -13.57 -14.28
C VAL A 78 5.90 -14.64 -13.75
N ASN A 79 6.91 -14.23 -12.99
CA ASN A 79 7.94 -15.11 -12.47
C ASN A 79 8.29 -14.75 -11.01
N ARG A 80 8.50 -15.76 -10.18
CA ARG A 80 8.90 -15.62 -8.78
C ARG A 80 9.61 -16.88 -8.32
N SER A 81 10.44 -16.74 -7.29
CA SER A 81 11.08 -17.89 -6.67
C SER A 81 10.05 -18.78 -5.97
N GLU A 82 10.39 -20.06 -5.84
CA GLU A 82 9.59 -21.02 -5.08
C GLU A 82 9.36 -20.53 -3.65
N GLY A 83 8.13 -20.69 -3.14
CA GLY A 83 7.72 -20.20 -1.83
C GLY A 83 7.39 -18.70 -1.76
N GLU A 84 7.60 -17.92 -2.83
CA GLU A 84 7.23 -16.51 -2.90
C GLU A 84 5.85 -16.27 -3.55
N ARG A 85 5.28 -15.09 -3.32
CA ARG A 85 4.00 -14.67 -3.91
C ARG A 85 4.16 -13.59 -4.98
N ALA A 86 3.11 -13.44 -5.80
CA ALA A 86 2.88 -12.22 -6.55
C ALA A 86 2.57 -11.04 -5.60
N PHE A 87 2.31 -9.86 -6.17
CA PHE A 87 1.85 -8.71 -5.39
C PHE A 87 0.56 -9.01 -4.61
N HIS A 88 0.42 -8.39 -3.43
CA HIS A 88 -0.71 -8.65 -2.52
C HIS A 88 -2.08 -8.38 -3.16
N ILE A 89 -2.17 -7.37 -4.03
CA ILE A 89 -3.42 -6.96 -4.68
C ILE A 89 -4.14 -8.12 -5.40
N PHE A 90 -3.40 -9.04 -6.03
CA PHE A 90 -4.02 -10.17 -6.72
C PHE A 90 -4.75 -11.10 -5.75
N TYR A 91 -4.15 -11.37 -4.60
CA TYR A 91 -4.73 -12.24 -3.58
C TYR A 91 -5.84 -11.55 -2.81
N GLN A 92 -5.71 -10.23 -2.55
CA GLN A 92 -6.78 -9.43 -1.94
C GLN A 92 -8.02 -9.38 -2.84
N LEU A 93 -7.83 -9.19 -4.15
CA LEU A 93 -8.93 -9.20 -5.12
C LEU A 93 -9.64 -10.57 -5.18
N LEU A 94 -8.87 -11.66 -5.19
CA LEU A 94 -9.42 -13.02 -5.20
C LEU A 94 -10.09 -13.42 -3.87
N ALA A 95 -9.72 -12.78 -2.76
CA ALA A 95 -10.36 -12.97 -1.46
C ALA A 95 -11.56 -12.05 -1.22
N ALA A 96 -11.82 -11.09 -2.10
CA ALA A 96 -12.95 -10.17 -1.97
C ALA A 96 -14.31 -10.89 -2.11
N PRO A 97 -15.42 -10.26 -1.68
CA PRO A 97 -16.76 -10.77 -1.95
C PRO A 97 -17.04 -10.88 -3.46
N ASP A 98 -17.83 -11.88 -3.85
CA ASP A 98 -18.12 -12.12 -5.28
C ASP A 98 -18.92 -10.97 -5.92
N GLU A 99 -19.68 -10.21 -5.13
CA GLU A 99 -20.34 -8.98 -5.59
C GLU A 99 -19.31 -7.96 -6.07
N PHE A 100 -18.26 -7.72 -5.28
CA PHE A 100 -17.18 -6.80 -5.65
C PHE A 100 -16.36 -7.35 -6.83
N LYS A 101 -16.09 -8.65 -6.84
CA LYS A 101 -15.39 -9.28 -7.97
C LYS A 101 -16.14 -9.09 -9.28
N ALA A 102 -17.46 -9.22 -9.27
CA ALA A 102 -18.31 -9.04 -10.44
C ALA A 102 -18.23 -7.61 -11.00
N GLU A 103 -18.13 -6.60 -10.13
CA GLU A 103 -17.97 -5.20 -10.53
C GLU A 103 -16.62 -4.97 -11.25
N VAL A 104 -15.57 -5.68 -10.83
CA VAL A 104 -14.24 -5.58 -11.45
C VAL A 104 -14.20 -6.37 -12.76
N TRP A 105 -14.59 -7.64 -12.72
CA TRP A 105 -14.64 -8.55 -13.86
C TRP A 105 -15.45 -9.82 -13.50
N ASP A 106 -16.48 -10.14 -14.30
CA ASP A 106 -17.34 -11.33 -14.12
C ASP A 106 -16.57 -12.66 -13.98
N GLY A 107 -15.46 -12.83 -14.70
CA GLY A 107 -14.60 -14.00 -14.63
C GLY A 107 -13.89 -14.24 -13.28
N LEU A 108 -13.99 -13.31 -12.33
CA LEU A 108 -13.45 -13.46 -10.97
C LEU A 108 -14.44 -14.13 -10.01
N GLN A 109 -15.73 -14.18 -10.32
CA GLN A 109 -16.74 -14.75 -9.43
C GLN A 109 -16.45 -16.25 -9.18
N GLY A 110 -16.40 -16.65 -7.91
CA GLY A 110 -16.02 -18.02 -7.52
C GLY A 110 -14.57 -18.41 -7.84
N ALA A 111 -13.79 -17.53 -8.48
CA ALA A 111 -12.41 -17.80 -8.82
C ALA A 111 -11.52 -17.70 -7.58
N THR A 112 -10.57 -18.62 -7.48
CA THR A 112 -9.55 -18.69 -6.43
C THR A 112 -8.16 -18.52 -7.03
N LYS A 113 -7.13 -18.42 -6.17
CA LYS A 113 -5.73 -18.32 -6.62
C LYS A 113 -5.30 -19.43 -7.58
N ASP A 114 -5.90 -20.61 -7.47
CA ASP A 114 -5.49 -21.80 -8.24
C ASP A 114 -6.01 -21.77 -9.68
N HIS A 115 -7.01 -20.93 -9.97
CA HIS A 115 -7.57 -20.75 -11.32
C HIS A 115 -6.66 -19.94 -12.24
N PHE A 116 -5.69 -19.18 -11.70
CA PHE A 116 -4.81 -18.34 -12.50
C PHE A 116 -3.36 -18.83 -12.40
N LYS A 117 -2.73 -19.02 -13.57
CA LYS A 117 -1.32 -19.42 -13.72
C LYS A 117 -0.36 -18.59 -12.86
N TYR A 118 -0.63 -17.30 -12.71
CA TYR A 118 0.24 -16.37 -11.98
C TYR A 118 -0.10 -16.23 -10.50
N THR A 119 -1.06 -16.96 -9.95
CA THR A 119 -1.32 -16.95 -8.50
C THR A 119 -1.33 -18.36 -7.89
N SER A 120 -1.44 -19.40 -8.71
CA SER A 120 -1.57 -20.80 -8.28
C SER A 120 -0.29 -21.38 -7.68
N SER A 121 0.88 -20.85 -8.01
CA SER A 121 2.20 -21.38 -7.64
C SER A 121 2.60 -21.18 -6.16
N CYS A 122 1.66 -20.85 -5.26
CA CYS A 122 1.95 -20.60 -3.85
C CYS A 122 1.02 -21.41 -2.95
N ASP A 123 1.62 -22.21 -2.05
CA ASP A 123 0.92 -23.08 -1.10
C ASP A 123 0.38 -22.37 0.14
N SER A 124 0.75 -21.09 0.35
CA SER A 124 0.33 -20.34 1.53
C SER A 124 -1.10 -19.81 1.33
N SER A 125 -2.10 -20.54 1.82
CA SER A 125 -3.52 -20.14 1.85
C SER A 125 -3.78 -18.92 2.75
N THR A 126 -2.88 -18.62 3.68
CA THR A 126 -3.03 -17.51 4.63
C THR A 126 -2.55 -16.20 4.00
N LEU A 127 -3.51 -15.31 3.71
CA LEU A 127 -3.26 -13.88 3.88
C LEU A 127 -3.09 -13.68 5.39
N GLU A 128 -1.84 -13.72 5.88
CA GLU A 128 -1.53 -12.92 7.07
C GLU A 128 -1.88 -11.49 6.65
N LEU A 129 -3.11 -11.10 6.99
CA LEU A 129 -3.54 -9.71 6.91
C LEU A 129 -2.45 -8.92 7.61
N LEU A 130 -2.14 -7.77 7.04
CA LEU A 130 -1.28 -6.77 7.65
C LEU A 130 -1.97 -6.27 8.93
N GLU A 131 -1.94 -7.08 9.99
CA GLU A 131 -2.05 -6.64 11.37
C GLU A 131 -0.76 -5.87 11.65
N LYS A 132 -0.70 -4.64 11.14
CA LYS A 132 0.13 -3.61 11.74
C LYS A 132 -0.81 -2.77 12.59
N ASP A 133 -0.57 -2.82 13.89
CA ASP A 133 -1.15 -1.93 14.91
C ASP A 133 -1.11 -0.45 14.48
#